data_AF-A0A5J6GQ99-F1
#
_entry.id   AF-A0A5J6GQ99-F1
#
_cell.length_a   1.000
_cell.length_b   1.000
_cell.length_c   1.000
_cell.angle_alpha   90.00
_cell.angle_beta   90.00
_cell.angle_gamma   90.00
#
_symmetry.space_group_name_H-M   'P 1'
#
loop_
_entity.id
_entity.type
_entity.pdbx_description
1 polymer ?
#
loop_
_entity_poly.entity_id
_entity_poly.type
_entity_poly.pdbx_seq_one_letter_code
_entity_poly.pdbx_strand_id
1 'polypeptide(L)'
;MVPVLALRVLALDFPDLPAPTMHISSIYPERLELSLHDDLGAFEPWRVALGIERAAVDFHTQGDGKTWVLQAHADYAGATVRLLAFGAALTQEEL
;
A
#
# COMPACT_ATOMS: atom_id res chain seq x y z
N MET A 1 -8.30 17.88 7.03
CA MET A 1 -7.67 17.45 5.76
C MET A 1 -8.23 16.09 5.40
N VAL A 2 -8.62 15.87 4.14
CA VAL A 2 -9.28 14.62 3.71
C VAL A 2 -8.43 13.37 3.98
N PRO A 3 -7.10 13.35 3.74
CA PRO A 3 -6.26 12.19 4.10
C PRO A 3 -6.24 11.83 5.59
N VAL A 4 -6.32 12.83 6.49
CA VAL A 4 -6.35 12.57 7.94
C VAL A 4 -7.70 12.01 8.37
N LEU A 5 -8.79 12.43 7.72
CA LEU A 5 -10.10 11.82 7.94
C LEU A 5 -10.10 10.37 7.47
N ALA A 6 -9.57 10.11 6.27
CA ALA A 6 -9.45 8.75 5.75
C ALA A 6 -8.60 7.85 6.67
N LEU A 7 -7.47 8.35 7.17
CA LEU A 7 -6.65 7.64 8.15
C LEU A 7 -7.46 7.27 9.41
N ARG A 8 -8.20 8.23 9.97
CA ARG A 8 -9.04 7.97 11.16
C ARG A 8 -10.06 6.86 10.90
N VAL A 9 -10.69 6.85 9.73
CA VAL A 9 -11.69 5.85 9.35
C VAL A 9 -11.02 4.48 9.17
N LEU A 10 -9.90 4.41 8.44
CA LEU A 10 -9.13 3.17 8.28
C LEU A 10 -8.71 2.55 9.60
N ALA A 11 -8.24 3.37 10.55
CA ALA A 11 -7.81 2.90 11.87
C ALA A 11 -8.97 2.35 12.72
N LEU A 12 -10.21 2.76 12.45
CA LEU A 12 -11.41 2.25 13.12
C LEU A 12 -11.97 1.01 12.44
N ASP A 13 -11.97 0.98 11.12
CA ASP A 13 -12.54 -0.12 10.34
C ASP A 13 -11.62 -1.35 10.30
N PHE A 14 -10.30 -1.13 10.38
CA PHE A 14 -9.29 -2.18 10.18
C PHE A 14 -8.19 -2.19 11.27
N PRO A 15 -8.54 -2.30 12.56
CA PRO A 15 -7.57 -2.22 13.65
C PRO A 15 -6.59 -3.39 13.70
N ASP A 16 -6.96 -4.54 13.13
CA ASP A 16 -6.18 -5.78 13.18
C ASP A 16 -5.25 -5.97 11.96
N LEU A 17 -5.26 -5.03 11.00
CA LEU A 17 -4.38 -5.13 9.84
C LEU A 17 -2.92 -4.80 10.20
N PRO A 18 -1.94 -5.41 9.50
CA PRO A 18 -0.53 -5.09 9.70
C PRO A 18 -0.28 -3.59 9.54
N ALA A 19 0.42 -2.97 10.48
CA ALA A 19 0.64 -1.53 10.48
C ALA A 19 1.50 -1.08 9.27
N PRO A 20 0.99 -0.24 8.37
CA PRO A 20 1.78 0.35 7.30
C PRO A 20 2.50 1.61 7.79
N THR A 21 3.59 1.98 7.11
CA THR A 21 4.10 3.34 7.15
C THR A 21 3.13 4.26 6.41
N MET A 22 2.68 5.32 7.06
CA MET A 22 1.70 6.26 6.52
C MET A 22 2.37 7.57 6.11
N HIS A 23 2.06 8.06 4.92
CA HIS A 23 2.60 9.32 4.42
C HIS A 23 1.50 10.21 3.84
N ILE A 24 1.52 11.48 4.27
CA ILE A 24 0.64 12.56 3.80
C ILE A 24 1.54 13.70 3.33
N SER A 25 1.30 14.20 2.12
CA SER A 25 2.13 15.22 1.49
C SER A 25 1.29 16.36 0.92
N SER A 26 1.79 17.58 1.04
CA SER A 26 1.19 18.75 0.37
C SER A 26 1.34 18.72 -1.15
N ILE A 27 2.25 17.89 -1.69
CA ILE A 27 2.42 17.68 -3.14
C ILE A 27 1.19 16.94 -3.71
N TYR A 28 0.61 16.04 -2.93
CA TYR A 28 -0.61 15.28 -3.28
C TYR A 28 -1.62 15.41 -2.13
N PRO A 29 -2.29 16.56 -2.00
CA PRO A 29 -3.04 16.92 -0.79
C PRO A 29 -4.26 16.02 -0.51
N GLU A 30 -4.77 15.33 -1.53
CA GLU A 30 -5.89 14.40 -1.43
C GLU A 30 -5.46 12.93 -1.31
N ARG A 31 -4.15 12.66 -1.20
CA ARG A 31 -3.59 11.31 -1.16
C ARG A 31 -3.17 10.89 0.25
N LEU A 32 -3.59 9.69 0.63
CA LEU A 32 -3.02 8.96 1.76
C LEU A 32 -2.17 7.81 1.19
N GLU A 33 -0.89 7.77 1.52
CA GLU A 33 -0.03 6.65 1.13
C GLU A 33 0.14 5.68 2.30
N LEU A 34 -0.06 4.39 2.02
CA LEU A 34 0.21 3.28 2.92
C LEU A 34 1.32 2.45 2.29
N SER A 35 2.44 2.31 2.99
CA SER A 35 3.61 1.57 2.50
C SER A 35 4.03 0.48 3.48
N LEU A 36 4.21 -0.73 2.97
CA LEU A 36 4.62 -1.92 3.70
C LEU A 36 6.04 -2.29 3.23
N HIS A 37 6.99 -2.46 4.15
CA HIS A 37 8.41 -2.59 3.78
C HIS A 37 9.03 -3.96 4.12
N ASP A 38 8.41 -4.74 5.00
CA ASP A 38 9.02 -5.96 5.54
C ASP A 38 8.49 -7.25 4.91
N ASP A 39 7.24 -7.25 4.43
CA ASP A 39 6.60 -8.43 3.88
C ASP A 39 5.56 -8.05 2.79
N LEU A 40 5.73 -8.62 1.59
CA LEU A 40 4.74 -8.48 0.51
C LEU A 40 3.41 -9.17 0.87
N GLY A 41 3.42 -10.17 1.75
CA GLY A 41 2.22 -10.83 2.27
C GLY A 41 1.26 -9.88 2.99
N ALA A 42 1.78 -8.84 3.63
CA ALA A 42 0.97 -7.81 4.29
C ALA A 42 0.15 -6.96 3.30
N PHE A 43 0.48 -6.97 2.00
CA PHE A 43 -0.25 -6.24 0.96
C PHE A 43 -1.66 -6.78 0.76
N GLU A 44 -1.83 -8.11 0.77
CA GLU A 44 -3.09 -8.75 0.39
C GLU A 44 -4.25 -8.45 1.36
N PRO A 45 -4.07 -8.46 2.69
CA PRO A 45 -5.10 -8.01 3.63
C PRO A 45 -5.54 -6.55 3.38
N TRP A 46 -4.59 -5.65 3.13
CA TRP A 46 -4.89 -4.25 2.81
C TRP A 46 -5.61 -4.10 1.47
N ARG A 47 -5.19 -4.85 0.44
CA ARG A 47 -5.85 -4.88 -0.88
C ARG A 47 -7.34 -5.26 -0.72
N VAL A 48 -7.62 -6.32 0.03
CA VAL A 48 -8.98 -6.79 0.28
C VAL A 48 -9.79 -5.77 1.07
N ALA A 49 -9.22 -5.21 2.15
CA ALA A 49 -9.89 -4.22 2.99
C ALA A 49 -10.26 -2.94 2.22
N LEU A 50 -9.40 -2.51 1.29
CA LEU A 50 -9.63 -1.34 0.44
C LEU A 50 -10.51 -1.64 -0.78
N GLY A 51 -10.97 -2.89 -0.98
CA GLY A 51 -11.79 -3.28 -2.12
C GLY A 51 -11.06 -3.20 -3.46
N ILE A 52 -9.74 -3.30 -3.47
CA ILE A 52 -8.92 -3.20 -4.68
C ILE A 52 -8.97 -4.53 -5.41
N GLU A 53 -9.35 -4.55 -6.69
CA GLU A 53 -9.34 -5.78 -7.51
C GLU A 53 -7.91 -6.29 -7.76
N ARG A 54 -7.72 -7.61 -7.85
CA ARG A 54 -6.39 -8.21 -8.11
C ARG A 54 -5.79 -7.73 -9.43
N ALA A 55 -6.63 -7.55 -10.45
CA ALA A 55 -6.21 -7.06 -11.76
C ALA A 55 -5.82 -5.56 -11.77
N ALA A 56 -6.14 -4.82 -10.71
CA ALA A 56 -5.76 -3.42 -10.54
C ALA A 56 -4.43 -3.24 -9.78
N VAL A 57 -3.74 -4.35 -9.45
CA VAL A 57 -2.43 -4.32 -8.81
C VAL A 57 -1.34 -4.31 -9.87
N ASP A 58 -0.52 -3.27 -9.84
CA ASP A 58 0.68 -3.16 -10.66
C ASP A 58 1.86 -3.81 -9.94
N PHE A 59 2.61 -4.65 -10.66
CA PHE A 59 3.89 -5.19 -10.23
C PHE A 59 5.02 -4.57 -11.03
N HIS A 60 6.07 -4.11 -10.34
CA HIS A 60 7.30 -3.65 -10.98
C HIS A 60 8.51 -3.84 -10.05
N THR A 61 9.71 -3.61 -10.59
CA THR A 61 10.96 -3.70 -9.84
C THR A 61 11.62 -2.34 -9.65
N GLN A 62 12.33 -2.16 -8.54
CA GLN A 62 13.16 -1.00 -8.23
C GLN A 62 14.59 -1.44 -7.85
N GLY A 63 15.51 -0.47 -7.80
CA GLY A 63 16.88 -0.72 -7.34
C GLY A 63 17.65 -1.74 -8.17
N ASP A 64 17.58 -1.64 -9.51
CA ASP A 64 18.22 -2.57 -10.44
C ASP A 64 17.71 -4.02 -10.29
N GLY A 65 16.39 -4.18 -10.18
CA GLY A 65 15.75 -5.49 -10.07
C GLY A 65 15.79 -6.10 -8.66
N LYS A 66 16.43 -5.45 -7.68
CA LYS A 66 16.64 -6.01 -6.33
C LYS A 66 15.43 -5.91 -5.41
N THR A 67 14.49 -5.01 -5.72
CA THR A 67 13.29 -4.80 -4.91
C THR A 67 12.07 -5.01 -5.77
N TRP A 68 11.20 -5.94 -5.36
CA TRP A 68 9.87 -6.11 -5.89
C TRP A 68 8.91 -5.09 -5.27
N VAL A 69 8.04 -4.53 -6.09
CA VAL A 69 7.07 -3.52 -5.67
C VAL A 69 5.68 -3.91 -6.17
N LEU A 70 4.75 -3.98 -5.24
CA LEU A 70 3.31 -4.03 -5.52
C LEU A 70 2.73 -2.65 -5.30
N GLN A 71 1.93 -2.16 -6.25
CA GLN A 71 1.27 -0.88 -6.16
C GLN A 71 -0.20 -1.00 -6.55
N ALA A 72 -1.08 -0.34 -5.81
CA ALA A 72 -2.46 -0.17 -6.21
C ALA A 72 -3.04 1.14 -5.65
N HIS A 73 -4.22 1.51 -6.17
CA HIS A 73 -4.95 2.70 -5.73
C HIS A 73 -6.41 2.35 -5.44
N ALA A 74 -7.00 3.04 -4.46
CA ALA A 74 -8.42 3.00 -4.16
C ALA A 74 -8.90 4.38 -3.70
N ASP A 75 -10.18 4.69 -3.91
CA ASP A 75 -10.81 5.82 -3.25
C ASP A 75 -11.42 5.36 -1.92
N TYR A 76 -11.05 6.01 -0.83
CA TYR A 76 -11.50 5.66 0.51
C TYR A 76 -11.76 6.90 1.36
N ALA A 77 -12.97 7.00 1.93
CA ALA A 77 -13.37 8.12 2.78
C ALA A 77 -13.05 9.52 2.19
N GLY A 78 -13.14 9.65 0.86
CA GLY A 78 -12.87 10.87 0.11
C GLY A 78 -11.41 11.09 -0.31
N ALA A 79 -10.46 10.27 0.18
CA ALA A 79 -9.06 10.34 -0.21
C ALA A 79 -8.75 9.30 -1.29
N THR A 80 -7.78 9.58 -2.16
CA THR A 80 -7.13 8.53 -2.94
C THR A 80 -6.08 7.86 -2.05
N VAL A 81 -6.29 6.59 -1.73
CA VAL A 81 -5.33 5.74 -1.03
C VAL A 81 -4.40 5.11 -2.04
N ARG A 82 -3.08 5.33 -1.87
CA ARG A 82 -2.03 4.62 -2.60
C ARG A 82 -1.46 3.55 -1.69
N LEU A 83 -1.61 2.29 -2.07
CA LEU A 83 -1.08 1.14 -1.36
C LEU A 83 0.21 0.68 -2.04
N LEU A 84 1.27 0.54 -1.25
CA LEU A 84 2.58 0.05 -1.68
C LEU A 84 3.01 -1.10 -0.79
N ALA A 85 3.64 -2.11 -1.38
CA ALA A 85 4.47 -3.04 -0.64
C ALA A 85 5.80 -3.26 -1.35
N PHE A 86 6.86 -3.38 -0.56
CA PHE A 86 8.23 -3.62 -0.99
C PHE A 86 8.70 -4.96 -0.44
N GLY A 87 9.49 -5.70 -1.23
CA GLY A 87 10.13 -6.92 -0.79
C GLY A 87 11.41 -7.18 -1.57
N ALA A 88 12.28 -8.03 -1.04
CA ALA A 88 13.45 -8.48 -1.77
C ALA A 88 13.00 -9.25 -3.03
N ALA A 89 13.64 -8.99 -4.16
CA ALA A 89 13.48 -9.82 -5.34
C ALA A 89 14.11 -11.19 -5.07
N LEU A 90 13.39 -12.27 -5.39
CA LEU A 90 13.99 -13.59 -5.39
C LEU A 90 15.09 -13.64 -6.44
N THR A 91 16.34 -13.83 -6.01
CA THR A 91 17.42 -14.15 -6.95
C THR A 91 17.32 -15.63 -7.32
N GLN A 92 17.73 -15.97 -8.54
CA GLN A 92 17.61 -17.33 -9.08
C GLN A 92 18.42 -18.40 -8.32
N GLU A 93 19.16 -18.01 -7.27
CA GLU A 93 19.95 -18.91 -6.39
C GLU A 93 19.14 -19.45 -5.20
N GLU A 94 17.92 -18.94 -4.96
CA GLU A 94 17.07 -19.31 -3.82
C GLU A 94 15.84 -20.15 -4.19
N LEU A 95 15.78 -20.68 -5.42
CA LEU A 95 14.77 -21.64 -5.93
C LEU A 95 15.42 -22.97 -6.32
#